data_AF-A0A1B6GZI3-F1
#
_entry.id   AF-A0A1B6GZI3-F1
#
_cell.length_a   1.000
_cell.length_b   1.000
_cell.length_c   1.000
_cell.angle_alpha   90.00
_cell.angle_beta   90.00
_cell.angle_gamma   90.00
#
_symmetry.space_group_name_H-M   'P 1'
#
loop_
_entity.id
_entity.type
_entity.pdbx_description
1 polymer ?
#
loop_
_entity_poly.entity_id
_entity_poly.type
_entity_poly.pdbx_seq_one_letter_code
_entity_poly.pdbx_strand_id
1 'polypeptide(L)'
;ITMNPGYAGRTELPDNLKSMFRPISMMIPDSVIIADITLFGEGFRDARTLAKKVYTLFSLARQQLSKQDHYDFGLRGMVALLRYAGRKRRQHANMPDEEVVLLAMRDMNLAKLTSDDLPLFNGITSDLFPGVVLFPIDYSVMVTAMKQEMQQHSLQTIEIA
;
A
#
# COMPACT_ATOMS: atom_id res chain seq x y z
N ILE A 1 1.27 -10.08 28.33
CA ILE A 1 0.05 -9.31 27.95
C ILE A 1 0.45 -8.17 27.02
N THR A 2 -0.42 -7.75 26.11
CA THR A 2 -0.21 -6.54 25.30
C THR A 2 -1.24 -5.49 25.68
N MET A 3 -0.79 -4.29 26.01
CA MET A 3 -1.66 -3.14 26.29
C MET A 3 -1.39 -2.08 25.24
N ASN A 4 -2.43 -1.40 24.76
CA ASN A 4 -2.30 -0.27 23.85
C ASN A 4 -2.85 0.97 24.58
N PRO A 5 -1.99 1.72 25.31
CA PRO A 5 -2.41 2.84 26.12
C PRO A 5 -3.18 3.87 25.28
N GLY A 6 -4.28 4.40 25.83
CA GLY A 6 -5.11 5.40 25.13
C GLY A 6 -5.95 4.86 23.96
N TYR A 7 -5.97 3.55 23.70
CA TYR A 7 -6.86 2.98 22.69
C TYR A 7 -8.32 3.00 23.20
N ALA A 8 -9.19 3.70 22.49
CA ALA A 8 -10.58 3.90 22.89
C ALA A 8 -11.32 2.56 23.13
N GLY A 9 -12.15 2.54 24.17
CA GLY A 9 -12.97 1.37 24.51
C GLY A 9 -12.23 0.25 25.25
N ARG A 10 -11.01 0.48 25.74
CA ARG A 10 -10.27 -0.47 26.58
C ARG A 10 -10.02 0.09 27.97
N THR A 11 -10.32 -0.69 29.00
CA THR A 11 -9.95 -0.36 30.38
C THR A 11 -8.48 -0.64 30.59
N GLU A 12 -7.79 0.28 31.26
CA GLU A 12 -6.40 0.05 31.65
C GLU A 12 -6.29 -1.05 32.70
N LEU A 13 -5.15 -1.74 32.72
CA LEU A 13 -4.86 -2.74 33.73
C LEU A 13 -4.65 -2.05 35.11
N PRO A 14 -5.23 -2.57 36.19
CA PRO A 14 -4.96 -2.09 37.56
C PRO A 14 -3.46 -2.15 37.93
N ASP A 15 -3.00 -1.21 38.75
CA ASP A 15 -1.58 -1.07 39.08
C ASP A 15 -0.99 -2.27 39.83
N ASN A 16 -1.78 -2.92 40.68
CA ASN A 16 -1.40 -4.15 41.38
C ASN A 16 -1.14 -5.33 40.41
N LEU A 17 -1.80 -5.35 39.26
CA LEU A 17 -1.55 -6.33 38.20
C LEU A 17 -0.43 -5.87 37.27
N LYS A 18 -0.35 -4.57 36.94
CA LYS A 18 0.76 -3.99 36.14
C LYS A 18 2.11 -4.29 36.79
N SER A 19 2.22 -4.18 38.11
CA SER A 19 3.47 -4.43 38.85
C SER A 19 3.96 -5.89 38.78
N MET A 20 3.09 -6.84 38.46
CA MET A 20 3.45 -8.25 38.27
C MET A 20 4.14 -8.52 36.92
N PHE A 21 4.15 -7.55 36.00
CA PHE A 21 4.73 -7.68 34.67
C PHE A 21 5.89 -6.72 34.46
N ARG A 22 6.86 -7.12 33.62
CA ARG A 22 7.91 -6.21 33.14
C ARG A 22 7.40 -5.40 31.96
N PRO A 23 7.51 -4.06 31.96
CA PRO A 23 7.12 -3.25 30.82
C PRO A 23 8.12 -3.42 29.67
N ILE A 24 7.61 -3.60 28.46
CA ILE A 24 8.38 -3.60 27.21
C ILE A 24 7.70 -2.65 26.23
N SER A 25 8.46 -1.72 25.67
CA SER A 25 7.96 -0.73 24.72
C SER A 25 8.20 -1.19 23.28
N MET A 26 7.12 -1.34 22.51
CA MET A 26 7.15 -1.76 21.09
C MET A 26 6.78 -0.59 20.18
N MET A 27 7.47 0.55 20.32
CA MET A 27 7.05 1.83 19.74
C MET A 27 7.32 1.96 18.23
N ILE A 28 8.52 1.55 17.78
CA ILE A 28 8.97 1.80 16.40
C ILE A 28 9.57 0.49 15.86
N PRO A 29 8.91 -0.16 14.88
CA PRO A 29 9.49 -1.30 14.18
C PRO A 29 10.48 -0.86 13.11
N ASP A 30 11.44 -1.73 12.77
CA ASP A 30 12.29 -1.52 11.60
C ASP A 30 11.57 -1.97 10.32
N SER A 31 10.86 -1.03 9.72
CA SER A 31 10.08 -1.24 8.50
C SER A 31 10.94 -1.65 7.29
N VAL A 32 12.18 -1.15 7.19
CA VAL A 32 13.05 -1.44 6.04
C VAL A 32 13.50 -2.89 6.07
N ILE A 33 13.91 -3.39 7.25
CA ILE A 33 14.29 -4.81 7.42
C ILE A 33 13.09 -5.73 7.15
N ILE A 34 11.90 -5.37 7.67
CA ILE A 34 10.67 -6.13 7.40
C ILE A 34 10.40 -6.20 5.89
N ALA A 35 10.53 -5.08 5.19
CA ALA A 35 10.32 -5.02 3.75
C ALA A 35 11.36 -5.83 2.96
N ASP A 36 12.64 -5.75 3.32
CA ASP A 36 13.75 -6.49 2.68
C ASP A 36 13.51 -8.00 2.77
N ILE A 37 13.29 -8.51 3.99
CA ILE A 37 13.06 -9.95 4.22
C ILE A 37 11.77 -10.43 3.53
N THR A 38 10.71 -9.62 3.55
CA THR A 38 9.44 -9.99 2.91
C THR A 38 9.60 -10.08 1.39
N LEU A 39 10.22 -9.09 0.75
CA LEU A 39 10.46 -9.11 -0.70
C LEU A 39 11.41 -10.24 -1.09
N PHE A 40 12.47 -10.45 -0.31
CA PHE A 40 13.38 -11.58 -0.54
C PHE A 40 12.65 -12.92 -0.47
N GLY A 41 11.78 -13.12 0.54
CA GLY A 41 10.96 -14.32 0.68
C GLY A 41 9.93 -14.50 -0.45
N GLU A 42 9.45 -13.41 -1.04
CA GLU A 42 8.60 -13.44 -2.24
C GLU A 42 9.40 -13.61 -3.54
N GLY A 43 10.74 -13.66 -3.44
CA GLY A 43 11.72 -13.99 -4.47
C GLY A 43 12.26 -12.83 -5.30
N PHE A 44 12.03 -11.58 -4.89
CA PHE A 44 12.62 -10.40 -5.53
C PHE A 44 14.15 -10.46 -5.43
N ARG A 45 14.85 -10.12 -6.52
CA ARG A 45 16.32 -10.22 -6.62
C ARG A 45 17.00 -9.04 -5.92
N ASP A 46 16.48 -7.83 -6.10
CA ASP A 46 17.01 -6.60 -5.49
C ASP A 46 16.14 -6.13 -4.32
N ALA A 47 15.80 -7.06 -3.42
CA ALA A 47 14.87 -6.84 -2.31
C ALA A 47 15.27 -5.67 -1.41
N ARG A 48 16.57 -5.49 -1.13
CA ARG A 48 17.09 -4.44 -0.26
C ARG A 48 16.88 -3.03 -0.82
N THR A 49 17.12 -2.83 -2.11
CA THR A 49 16.93 -1.53 -2.76
C THR A 49 15.44 -1.21 -2.86
N LEU A 50 14.64 -2.20 -3.26
CA LEU A 50 13.17 -2.08 -3.33
C LEU A 50 12.55 -1.77 -1.96
N ALA A 51 13.01 -2.42 -0.90
CA ALA A 51 12.54 -2.19 0.46
C ALA A 51 12.72 -0.73 0.90
N LYS A 52 13.89 -0.14 0.58
CA LYS A 52 14.14 1.29 0.85
C LYS A 52 13.20 2.17 0.03
N LYS A 53 13.00 1.89 -1.25
CA LYS A 53 12.06 2.64 -2.11
C LYS A 53 10.62 2.57 -1.56
N VAL A 54 10.15 1.38 -1.19
CA VAL A 54 8.81 1.17 -0.62
C VAL A 54 8.65 1.93 0.69
N TYR A 55 9.61 1.83 1.60
CA TYR A 55 9.58 2.55 2.87
C TYR A 55 9.58 4.07 2.66
N THR A 56 10.45 4.58 1.79
CA THR A 56 10.51 6.01 1.46
C THR A 56 9.20 6.50 0.88
N LEU A 57 8.59 5.74 -0.03
CA LEU A 57 7.27 6.09 -0.59
C LEU A 57 6.20 6.20 0.50
N PHE A 58 6.11 5.21 1.39
CA PHE A 58 5.14 5.24 2.50
C PHE A 58 5.40 6.41 3.45
N SER A 59 6.67 6.73 3.72
CA SER A 59 7.05 7.87 4.55
C SER A 59 6.65 9.20 3.90
N LEU A 60 6.94 9.38 2.61
CA LEU A 60 6.60 10.60 1.86
C LEU A 60 5.08 10.73 1.70
N ALA A 61 4.37 9.64 1.39
CA ALA A 61 2.92 9.65 1.28
C ALA A 61 2.25 10.09 2.60
N ARG A 62 2.75 9.60 3.74
CA ARG A 62 2.27 10.03 5.07
C ARG A 62 2.56 11.51 5.38
N GLN A 63 3.62 12.06 4.81
CA GLN A 63 4.07 13.44 5.07
C GLN A 63 3.43 14.46 4.14
N GLN A 64 3.21 14.09 2.87
CA GLN A 64 2.84 15.02 1.80
C GLN A 64 1.37 14.94 1.39
N LEU A 65 0.74 13.76 1.51
CA LEU A 65 -0.68 13.63 1.16
C LEU A 65 -1.55 14.20 2.27
N SER A 66 -2.78 14.56 1.89
CA SER A 66 -3.77 15.05 2.83
C SER A 66 -4.08 14.02 3.93
N LYS A 67 -4.48 14.51 5.12
CA LYS A 67 -4.86 13.65 6.25
C LYS A 67 -6.29 13.14 6.04
N GLN A 68 -6.41 11.95 5.46
CA GLN A 68 -7.67 11.24 5.32
C GLN A 68 -7.76 10.09 6.32
N ASP A 69 -8.93 9.88 6.93
CA ASP A 69 -9.13 8.83 7.94
C ASP A 69 -8.96 7.41 7.36
N HIS A 70 -9.24 7.23 6.06
CA HIS A 70 -9.11 5.94 5.38
C HIS A 70 -7.72 5.65 4.84
N TYR A 71 -6.77 6.60 4.92
CA TYR A 71 -5.40 6.38 4.48
C TYR A 71 -4.64 5.49 5.46
N ASP A 72 -4.00 4.43 4.95
CA ASP A 72 -3.14 3.54 5.72
C ASP A 72 -1.76 3.43 5.09
N PHE A 73 -0.93 4.43 5.34
CA PHE A 73 0.50 4.42 5.06
C PHE A 73 1.34 3.98 6.27
N GLY A 74 0.77 3.14 7.14
CA GLY A 74 1.47 2.51 8.26
C GLY A 74 2.12 1.17 7.90
N LEU A 75 2.72 0.50 8.89
CA LEU A 75 3.35 -0.81 8.71
C LEU A 75 2.37 -1.86 8.18
N ARG A 76 1.09 -1.81 8.60
CA ARG A 76 0.05 -2.73 8.14
C ARG A 76 -0.20 -2.59 6.63
N GLY A 77 -0.40 -1.35 6.16
CA GLY A 77 -0.53 -1.07 4.73
C GLY A 77 0.70 -1.51 3.94
N MET A 78 1.89 -1.27 4.47
CA MET A 78 3.15 -1.67 3.82
C MET A 78 3.29 -3.19 3.72
N VAL A 79 3.04 -3.96 4.79
CA VAL A 79 3.11 -5.43 4.74
C VAL A 79 2.07 -6.01 3.79
N ALA A 80 0.87 -5.42 3.73
CA ALA A 80 -0.15 -5.83 2.78
C ALA A 80 0.30 -5.60 1.32
N LEU A 81 0.95 -4.46 1.05
CA LEU A 81 1.56 -4.14 -0.23
C LEU A 81 2.64 -5.15 -0.63
N LEU A 82 3.58 -5.45 0.26
CA LEU A 82 4.70 -6.37 -0.03
C LEU A 82 4.18 -7.77 -0.39
N ARG A 83 3.18 -8.27 0.34
CA ARG A 83 2.53 -9.55 0.03
C ARG A 83 1.75 -9.52 -1.28
N TYR A 84 1.12 -8.38 -1.61
CA TYR A 84 0.44 -8.19 -2.89
C TYR A 84 1.44 -8.19 -4.05
N ALA A 85 2.57 -7.49 -3.91
CA ALA A 85 3.65 -7.49 -4.88
C ALA A 85 4.20 -8.91 -5.12
N GLY A 86 4.35 -9.73 -4.06
CA GLY A 86 4.71 -11.14 -4.21
C GLY A 86 3.71 -11.97 -5.03
N ARG A 87 2.40 -11.72 -4.88
CA ARG A 87 1.39 -12.34 -5.75
C ARG A 87 1.52 -11.88 -7.20
N LYS A 88 1.72 -10.58 -7.44
CA LYS A 88 1.91 -10.03 -8.78
C LYS A 88 3.18 -10.56 -9.46
N ARG A 89 4.26 -10.72 -8.70
CA ARG A 89 5.51 -11.34 -9.18
C ARG A 89 5.28 -12.75 -9.73
N ARG A 90 4.47 -13.57 -9.04
CA ARG A 90 4.10 -14.91 -9.52
C ARG A 90 3.25 -14.89 -10.80
N GLN A 91 2.37 -13.89 -10.93
CA GLN A 91 1.53 -13.72 -12.13
C GLN A 91 2.32 -13.16 -13.32
N HIS A 92 3.34 -12.37 -13.06
CA HIS A 92 4.16 -11.69 -14.06
C HIS A 92 5.64 -12.04 -13.89
N ALA A 93 6.00 -13.33 -14.02
CA ALA A 93 7.34 -13.83 -13.71
C ALA A 93 8.48 -13.21 -14.54
N ASN A 94 8.15 -12.66 -15.71
CA ASN A 94 9.12 -12.02 -16.62
C ASN A 94 9.18 -10.48 -16.46
N MET A 95 8.29 -9.90 -15.66
CA MET A 95 8.26 -8.46 -15.42
C MET A 95 9.40 -8.07 -14.48
N PRO A 96 10.13 -6.96 -14.74
CA PRO A 96 11.14 -6.45 -13.83
C PRO A 96 10.58 -6.21 -12.42
N ASP A 97 11.39 -6.50 -11.42
CA ASP A 97 11.01 -6.40 -10.00
C ASP A 97 10.47 -4.99 -9.63
N GLU A 98 11.07 -3.93 -10.19
CA GLU A 98 10.62 -2.55 -9.98
C GLU A 98 9.22 -2.29 -10.55
N GLU A 99 8.94 -2.79 -11.76
CA GLU A 99 7.62 -2.68 -12.39
C GLU A 99 6.56 -3.42 -11.58
N VAL A 100 6.89 -4.61 -11.06
CA VAL A 100 5.96 -5.38 -10.21
C VAL A 100 5.61 -4.61 -8.93
N VAL A 101 6.61 -3.99 -8.28
CA VAL A 101 6.39 -3.20 -7.06
C VAL A 101 5.57 -1.95 -7.37
N LEU A 102 5.89 -1.23 -8.45
CA LEU A 102 5.14 -0.05 -8.88
C LEU A 102 3.68 -0.41 -9.23
N LEU A 103 3.47 -1.53 -9.92
CA LEU A 103 2.14 -2.05 -10.24
C LEU A 103 1.34 -2.34 -8.96
N ALA A 104 1.97 -3.01 -7.99
CA ALA A 104 1.35 -3.28 -6.69
C ALA A 104 0.96 -2.01 -5.93
N MET A 105 1.82 -0.98 -5.97
CA MET A 105 1.55 0.33 -5.37
C MET A 105 0.37 1.02 -6.03
N ARG A 106 0.31 1.01 -7.36
CA ARG A 106 -0.80 1.63 -8.10
C ARG A 106 -2.11 0.91 -7.79
N ASP A 107 -2.14 -0.41 -7.91
CA ASP A 107 -3.33 -1.24 -7.71
C ASP A 107 -3.93 -1.06 -6.30
N MET A 108 -3.09 -0.92 -5.27
CA MET A 108 -3.56 -0.85 -3.88
C MET A 108 -3.94 0.54 -3.38
N ASN A 109 -3.45 1.60 -4.03
CA ASN A 109 -3.61 2.96 -3.54
C ASN A 109 -4.47 3.85 -4.45
N LEU A 110 -4.44 3.65 -5.77
CA LEU A 110 -5.08 4.59 -6.70
C LEU A 110 -6.58 4.79 -6.43
N ALA A 111 -7.31 3.72 -6.13
CA ALA A 111 -8.74 3.81 -5.81
C ALA A 111 -9.08 4.48 -4.46
N LYS A 112 -8.09 4.70 -3.60
CA LYS A 112 -8.29 5.32 -2.27
C LYS A 112 -7.97 6.81 -2.28
N LEU A 113 -7.09 7.23 -3.18
CA LEU A 113 -6.57 8.60 -3.23
C LEU A 113 -7.65 9.57 -3.73
N THR A 114 -7.66 10.76 -3.16
CA THR A 114 -8.46 11.88 -3.66
C THR A 114 -7.88 12.39 -4.99
N SER A 115 -8.68 13.15 -5.74
CA SER A 115 -8.24 13.80 -6.98
C SER A 115 -7.00 14.68 -6.77
N ASP A 116 -6.92 15.33 -5.62
CA ASP A 116 -5.88 16.31 -5.32
C ASP A 116 -4.57 15.62 -4.87
N ASP A 117 -4.68 14.47 -4.21
CA ASP A 117 -3.54 13.68 -3.75
C ASP A 117 -2.94 12.79 -4.86
N LEU A 118 -3.71 12.47 -5.89
CA LEU A 118 -3.29 11.55 -6.96
C LEU A 118 -2.09 12.09 -7.77
N PRO A 119 -2.02 13.38 -8.17
CA PRO A 119 -0.82 13.97 -8.77
C PRO A 119 0.40 13.92 -7.85
N LEU A 120 0.22 14.15 -6.55
CA LEU A 120 1.31 14.11 -5.56
C LEU A 120 1.87 12.69 -5.43
N PHE A 121 1.00 11.69 -5.31
CA PHE A 121 1.40 10.29 -5.27
C PHE A 121 2.13 9.86 -6.53
N ASN A 122 1.65 10.29 -7.71
CA ASN A 122 2.31 10.02 -8.99
C ASN A 122 3.68 10.71 -9.11
N GLY A 123 3.84 11.90 -8.53
CA GLY A 123 5.15 12.55 -8.41
C GLY A 123 6.11 11.73 -7.57
N ILE A 124 5.69 11.30 -6.36
CA ILE A 124 6.49 10.48 -5.45
C ILE A 124 6.90 9.16 -6.12
N THR A 125 6.00 8.48 -6.83
CA THR A 125 6.32 7.23 -7.51
C THR A 125 7.28 7.43 -8.67
N SER A 126 7.09 8.48 -9.47
CA SER A 126 7.99 8.83 -10.59
C SER A 126 9.41 9.12 -10.11
N ASP A 127 9.56 9.83 -8.98
CA ASP A 127 10.87 10.17 -8.42
C ASP A 127 11.60 8.93 -7.86
N LEU A 128 10.87 7.97 -7.28
CA LEU A 128 11.45 6.77 -6.69
C LEU A 128 11.72 5.64 -7.70
N PHE A 129 10.99 5.63 -8.82
CA PHE A 129 11.09 4.64 -9.89
C PHE A 129 11.32 5.33 -11.25
N PRO A 130 12.44 6.05 -11.42
CA PRO A 130 12.71 6.81 -12.64
C PRO A 130 12.83 5.88 -13.85
N GLY A 131 12.12 6.22 -14.93
CA GLY A 131 12.14 5.45 -16.18
C GLY A 131 11.31 4.17 -16.17
N VAL A 132 10.63 3.85 -15.07
CA VAL A 132 9.73 2.70 -14.98
C VAL A 132 8.33 3.12 -15.44
N VAL A 133 7.88 2.57 -16.57
CA VAL A 133 6.56 2.87 -17.13
C VAL A 133 5.69 1.63 -17.09
N LEU A 134 4.56 1.70 -16.38
CA LEU A 134 3.57 0.63 -16.39
C LEU A 134 2.72 0.70 -17.65
N PHE A 135 2.59 -0.42 -18.36
CA PHE A 135 1.65 -0.51 -19.46
C PHE A 135 0.20 -0.43 -18.95
N PRO A 136 -0.65 0.40 -19.57
CA PRO A 136 -2.05 0.45 -19.21
C PRO A 136 -2.70 -0.91 -19.48
N ILE A 137 -3.50 -1.38 -18.52
CA ILE A 137 -4.31 -2.59 -18.70
C ILE A 137 -5.46 -2.22 -19.63
N ASP A 138 -5.66 -3.00 -20.69
CA ASP A 138 -6.79 -2.82 -21.58
C ASP A 138 -8.08 -3.34 -20.92
N TYR A 139 -8.90 -2.41 -20.45
CA TYR A 139 -10.23 -2.71 -19.90
C TYR A 139 -11.34 -2.54 -20.94
N SER A 140 -11.04 -2.37 -22.23
CA SER A 140 -12.01 -2.08 -23.29
C SER A 140 -13.20 -3.04 -23.30
N VAL A 141 -12.94 -4.35 -23.17
CA VAL A 141 -13.98 -5.40 -23.14
C VAL A 141 -14.90 -5.24 -21.93
N MET A 142 -14.33 -5.05 -20.74
CA MET A 142 -15.09 -4.87 -19.50
C MET A 142 -15.91 -3.58 -19.53
N VAL A 143 -15.30 -2.47 -19.94
CA VAL A 143 -15.96 -1.17 -20.07
C VAL A 143 -17.11 -1.24 -21.08
N THR A 144 -16.92 -1.95 -22.19
CA THR A 144 -17.98 -2.13 -23.21
C THR A 144 -19.15 -2.92 -22.63
N ALA A 145 -18.89 -4.04 -21.94
CA ALA A 145 -19.94 -4.84 -21.30
C ALA A 145 -20.70 -4.04 -20.22
N MET A 146 -19.99 -3.27 -19.39
CA MET A 146 -20.61 -2.40 -18.38
C MET A 146 -21.52 -1.35 -19.03
N LYS A 147 -21.07 -0.69 -20.11
CA LYS A 147 -21.87 0.30 -20.84
C LYS A 147 -23.15 -0.32 -21.42
N GLN A 148 -23.05 -1.53 -21.98
CA GLN A 148 -24.21 -2.26 -22.50
C GLN A 148 -25.24 -2.56 -21.39
N GLU A 149 -24.78 -3.05 -20.24
CA GLU A 149 -25.66 -3.34 -19.11
C GLU A 149 -26.33 -2.08 -18.56
N MET A 150 -25.58 -0.98 -18.42
CA MET A 150 -26.14 0.31 -17.99
C MET A 150 -27.23 0.81 -18.94
N GLN A 151 -27.04 0.66 -20.25
CA GLN A 151 -28.05 1.03 -21.26
C GLN A 151 -29.32 0.18 -21.14
N GLN A 152 -29.18 -1.14 -20.93
CA GLN A 152 -30.33 -2.03 -20.73
C GLN A 152 -31.17 -1.64 -19.51
N HIS A 153 -30.50 -1.19 -18.44
CA HIS A 153 -31.15 -0.71 -17.22
C HIS A 153 -31.56 0.78 -17.26
N SER A 154 -31.45 1.45 -18.42
CA SER A 154 -31.77 2.87 -18.58
C SER A 154 -30.98 3.81 -17.64
N LEU A 155 -29.73 3.43 -17.33
CA LEU A 155 -28.79 4.24 -16.54
C LEU A 155 -27.94 5.14 -17.45
N GLN A 156 -27.58 6.32 -16.95
CA GLN A 156 -26.70 7.24 -17.66
C GLN A 156 -25.24 6.78 -17.56
N THR A 157 -24.59 6.56 -18.71
CA THR A 157 -23.15 6.30 -18.76
C THR A 157 -22.39 7.62 -18.64
N ILE A 158 -21.51 7.72 -17.64
CA ILE A 158 -20.57 8.84 -17.46
C ILE A 158 -19.17 8.32 -17.77
N GLU A 159 -18.34 9.12 -18.43
CA GLU A 159 -16.93 8.75 -18.66
C GLU A 159 -16.15 8.77 -17.34
N ILE A 160 -15.27 7.79 -17.17
CA ILE A 160 -14.37 7.71 -16.02
C ILE A 160 -13.30 8.79 -16.24
N ALA A 161 -13.22 9.75 -15.31
CA ALA A 161 -12.21 10.80 -15.29
C ALA A 161 -10.79 10.27 -15.01
#